data_AF-I4Z454-F1
#
_entry.id   AF-I4Z454-F1
#
_cell.length_a   1.000
_cell.length_b   1.000
_cell.length_c   1.000
_cell.angle_alpha   90.00
_cell.angle_beta   90.00
_cell.angle_gamma   90.00
#
_symmetry.space_group_name_H-M   'P 1'
#
loop_
_entity.id
_entity.type
_entity.pdbx_description
1 polymer ?
#
loop_
_entity_poly.entity_id
_entity_poly.type
_entity_poly.pdbx_seq_one_letter_code
_entity_poly.pdbx_strand_id
1 'polypeptide(L)'
;MLAWMRSFGQLRCIGVEATGTYGAGLLRSMQNAGVEVLEVTTPEKQDRRKRGKNDDLDAQNAAHAAFAGKRTVTPKTRDGMIESLRVLKACRKTALAARRVALQMIHNTIICAPDDLRDTLRKMTRMQLVRTLAAWRPDLTDYRDVISAHRISLKSLGRRYLELHDEIADLDAMIGAIVDELAPNLVARNSIDHAGAAQLLLTGRRQSETLTL
;
A
#
# COMPACT_ATOMS: atom_id res chain seq x y z
N MET A 1 13.49 19.41 16.94
CA MET A 1 12.05 19.49 17.26
C MET A 1 11.77 19.19 18.74
N LEU A 2 12.04 17.98 19.24
CA LEU A 2 11.74 17.63 20.65
C LEU A 2 12.49 18.53 21.67
N ALA A 3 13.78 18.82 21.43
CA ALA A 3 14.55 19.73 22.29
C ALA A 3 13.96 21.14 22.33
N TRP A 4 13.46 21.64 21.19
CA TRP A 4 12.75 22.92 21.09
C TRP A 4 11.41 22.88 21.83
N MET A 5 10.62 21.80 21.72
CA MET A 5 9.37 21.68 22.50
C MET A 5 9.64 21.68 24.01
N ARG A 6 10.70 20.98 24.45
CA ARG A 6 11.11 20.93 25.85
C ARG A 6 11.70 22.24 26.37
N SER A 7 12.16 23.16 25.50
CA SER A 7 12.64 24.47 25.95
C SER A 7 11.53 25.40 26.42
N PHE A 8 10.26 25.11 26.11
CA PHE A 8 9.10 25.88 26.58
C PHE A 8 8.47 25.31 27.88
N GLY A 9 9.05 24.25 28.45
CA GLY A 9 8.58 23.65 29.71
C GLY A 9 8.35 22.14 29.60
N GLN A 10 7.58 21.60 30.57
CA GLN A 10 7.28 20.18 30.62
C GLN A 10 6.28 19.78 29.52
N LEU A 11 6.76 18.97 28.57
CA LEU A 11 5.94 18.48 27.47
C LEU A 11 5.01 17.36 27.96
N ARG A 12 3.70 17.65 28.05
CA ARG A 12 2.69 16.70 28.56
C ARG A 12 2.19 15.73 27.49
N CYS A 13 1.80 16.23 26.33
CA CYS A 13 1.34 15.42 25.20
C CYS A 13 1.55 16.16 23.87
N ILE A 14 1.50 15.45 22.75
CA ILE A 14 1.55 16.01 21.39
C ILE A 14 0.33 15.53 20.60
N GLY A 15 -0.37 16.46 19.95
CA GLY A 15 -1.37 16.13 18.94
C GLY A 15 -0.73 15.97 17.57
N VAL A 16 -0.94 14.83 16.90
CA VAL A 16 -0.44 14.57 15.55
C VAL A 16 -1.59 14.17 14.64
N GLU A 17 -1.76 14.86 13.52
CA GLU A 17 -2.68 14.42 12.47
C GLU A 17 -2.06 13.32 11.63
N ALA A 18 -2.90 12.44 11.09
CA ALA A 18 -2.48 11.42 10.12
C ALA A 18 -1.26 10.62 10.60
N THR A 19 -1.27 10.19 11.86
CA THR A 19 -0.22 9.31 12.40
C THR A 19 -0.09 8.06 11.53
N GLY A 20 -1.19 7.67 10.86
CA GLY A 20 -1.38 6.86 9.63
C GLY A 20 -0.26 6.80 8.59
N THR A 21 0.20 7.97 8.20
CA THR A 21 0.89 8.19 6.92
C THR A 21 2.02 9.17 7.14
N TYR A 22 1.76 10.46 6.93
CA TYR A 22 2.76 11.53 7.03
C TYR A 22 3.24 11.73 8.48
N GLY A 23 2.38 11.51 9.48
CA GLY A 23 2.72 11.61 10.89
C GLY A 23 3.45 10.39 11.48
N ALA A 24 3.65 9.32 10.72
CA ALA A 24 4.16 8.04 11.26
C ALA A 24 5.60 8.15 11.79
N GLY A 25 6.46 8.89 11.10
CA GLY A 25 7.84 9.12 11.55
C GLY A 25 7.90 9.95 12.83
N LEU A 26 7.06 10.98 12.92
CA LEU A 26 6.96 11.85 14.10
C LEU A 26 6.39 11.08 15.30
N LEU A 27 5.33 10.29 15.10
CA LEU A 27 4.76 9.41 16.13
C LEU A 27 5.85 8.51 16.72
N ARG A 28 6.60 7.78 15.90
CA ARG A 28 7.67 6.87 16.37
C ARG A 28 8.76 7.61 17.11
N SER A 29 9.23 8.74 16.59
CA SER A 29 10.28 9.53 17.24
C SER A 29 9.85 10.04 18.62
N MET A 30 8.58 10.40 18.79
CA MET A 30 8.05 10.93 20.05
C MET A 30 7.73 9.81 21.05
N GLN A 31 7.21 8.67 20.57
CA GLN A 31 7.02 7.46 21.38
C GLN A 31 8.36 6.93 21.93
N ASN A 32 9.40 6.87 21.10
CA ASN A 32 10.75 6.47 21.54
C ASN A 32 11.35 7.41 22.60
N ALA A 33 10.91 8.67 22.61
CA ALA A 33 11.34 9.66 23.59
C ALA A 33 10.47 9.68 24.87
N GLY A 34 9.54 8.74 25.01
CA GLY A 34 8.62 8.63 26.15
C GLY A 34 7.54 9.70 26.20
N VAL A 35 7.24 10.36 25.07
CA VAL A 35 6.24 11.43 24.99
C VAL A 35 4.90 10.84 24.58
N GLU A 36 3.84 11.20 25.29
CA GLU A 36 2.47 10.83 24.94
C GLU A 36 2.05 11.51 23.62
N VAL A 37 1.65 10.71 22.63
CA VAL A 37 1.17 11.20 21.34
C VAL A 37 -0.29 10.80 21.15
N LEU A 38 -1.12 11.77 20.78
CA LEU A 38 -2.54 11.60 20.52
C LEU A 38 -2.82 11.86 19.04
N GLU A 39 -3.49 10.92 18.37
CA GLU A 39 -3.94 11.15 17.00
C GLU A 39 -5.15 12.07 17.01
N VAL A 40 -4.99 13.27 16.45
CA VAL A 40 -6.08 14.24 16.36
C VAL A 40 -6.84 13.97 15.07
N THR A 41 -8.12 13.67 15.19
CA THR A 41 -8.98 13.42 14.03
C THR A 41 -9.58 14.76 13.58
N THR A 42 -9.23 15.21 12.38
CA THR A 42 -9.72 16.49 11.86
C THR A 42 -11.23 16.43 11.58
N PRO A 43 -11.99 17.52 11.81
CA PRO A 43 -13.40 17.59 11.41
C PRO A 43 -13.60 17.38 9.90
N GLU A 44 -14.83 17.00 9.58
CA GLU A 44 -15.30 16.52 8.29
C GLU A 44 -14.90 17.43 7.11
N LYS A 45 -14.54 16.81 5.97
CA LYS A 45 -14.01 17.48 4.76
C LYS A 45 -14.89 18.61 4.22
N GLN A 46 -16.16 18.70 4.62
CA GLN A 46 -17.11 19.72 4.18
C GLN A 46 -16.83 21.10 4.81
N ASP A 47 -16.28 21.17 6.02
CA ASP A 47 -15.94 22.45 6.67
C ASP A 47 -14.62 23.05 6.16
N ARG A 48 -13.66 22.21 5.77
CA ARG A 48 -12.35 22.62 5.24
C ARG A 48 -12.43 23.37 3.90
N ARG A 49 -13.43 23.08 3.06
CA ARG A 49 -13.60 23.77 1.76
C ARG A 49 -14.03 25.23 1.88
N LYS A 50 -14.54 25.67 3.04
CA LYS A 50 -15.07 27.03 3.23
C LYS A 50 -14.09 28.02 3.85
N ARG A 51 -12.96 27.58 4.44
CA ARG A 51 -12.11 28.45 5.28
C ARG A 51 -10.69 28.73 4.77
N GLY A 52 -10.30 28.16 3.64
CA GLY A 52 -8.92 28.29 3.16
C GLY A 52 -7.95 27.46 4.01
N LYS A 53 -6.93 26.90 3.37
CA LYS A 53 -5.92 26.09 4.03
C LYS A 53 -5.00 27.01 4.84
N ASN A 54 -5.03 26.91 6.17
CA ASN A 54 -4.10 27.61 7.05
C ASN A 54 -3.46 26.61 8.03
N ASP A 55 -2.22 26.21 7.71
CA ASP A 55 -1.50 25.15 8.42
C ASP A 55 -1.18 25.54 9.89
N ASP A 56 -1.08 26.84 10.21
CA ASP A 56 -0.83 27.34 11.58
C ASP A 56 -2.07 27.16 12.47
N LEU A 57 -3.26 27.44 11.94
CA LEU A 57 -4.52 27.24 12.66
C LEU A 57 -4.81 25.76 12.88
N ASP A 58 -4.47 24.92 11.90
CA ASP A 58 -4.62 23.46 12.03
C ASP A 58 -3.67 22.91 13.11
N ALA A 59 -2.43 23.40 13.20
CA ALA A 59 -1.49 23.02 14.25
C ALA A 59 -1.95 23.45 15.66
N GLN A 60 -2.47 24.67 15.81
CA GLN A 60 -3.02 25.16 17.08
C GLN A 60 -4.26 24.37 17.51
N ASN A 61 -5.17 24.10 16.56
CA ASN A 61 -6.36 23.28 16.81
C ASN A 61 -5.99 21.86 17.23
N ALA A 62 -4.96 21.26 16.62
CA ALA A 62 -4.46 19.95 16.99
C ALA A 62 -3.87 19.93 18.41
N ALA A 63 -3.09 20.95 18.78
CA ALA A 63 -2.56 21.09 20.13
C ALA A 63 -3.67 21.26 21.18
N HIS A 64 -4.67 22.10 20.91
CA HIS A 64 -5.82 22.28 21.79
C HIS A 64 -6.69 21.02 21.91
N ALA A 65 -6.92 20.29 20.81
CA ALA A 65 -7.66 19.03 20.82
C ALA A 65 -6.93 17.95 21.65
N ALA A 66 -5.61 17.85 21.50
CA ALA A 66 -4.77 16.96 22.28
C ALA A 66 -4.79 17.29 23.77
N PHE A 67 -4.62 18.57 24.12
CA PHE A 67 -4.65 19.02 25.51
C PHE A 67 -6.03 18.82 26.16
N ALA A 68 -7.11 19.07 25.42
CA ALA A 68 -8.47 18.90 25.90
C ALA A 68 -8.98 17.45 25.91
N GLY A 69 -8.19 16.49 25.39
CA GLY A 69 -8.61 15.10 25.21
C GLY A 69 -9.84 14.95 24.30
N LYS A 70 -10.11 15.92 23.43
CA LYS A 70 -11.27 15.94 22.54
C LYS A 70 -10.85 15.47 21.16
N ARG A 71 -11.54 14.47 20.61
CA ARG A 71 -11.27 13.88 19.27
C ARG A 71 -9.87 13.28 19.14
N THR A 72 -9.32 12.82 20.26
CA THR A 72 -8.04 12.12 20.34
C THR A 72 -8.28 10.63 20.33
N VAL A 73 -7.55 9.91 19.48
CA VAL A 73 -7.49 8.45 19.51
C VAL A 73 -6.08 8.08 19.92
N THR A 74 -5.91 7.11 20.83
CA THR A 74 -4.59 6.52 21.07
C THR A 74 -4.10 5.96 19.74
N PRO A 75 -3.01 6.48 19.16
CA PRO A 75 -2.53 6.02 17.87
C PRO A 75 -2.33 4.50 17.96
N LYS A 76 -2.88 3.75 16.99
CA LYS A 76 -2.64 2.30 16.94
C LYS A 76 -1.13 2.09 17.03
N THR A 77 -0.67 1.31 18.01
CA THR A 77 0.74 0.92 18.09
C THR A 77 1.06 0.19 16.79
N ARG A 78 1.95 0.79 15.98
CA ARG A 78 2.42 0.27 14.69
C ARG A 78 3.84 -0.24 14.85
N ASP A 79 3.98 -1.18 15.76
CA ASP A 79 5.23 -1.75 16.20
C ASP A 79 5.52 -3.06 15.45
N GLY A 80 6.77 -3.18 14.98
CA GLY A 80 7.35 -4.39 14.41
C GLY A 80 6.63 -4.92 13.16
N MET A 81 6.34 -6.22 13.18
CA MET A 81 5.86 -6.99 12.03
C MET A 81 4.50 -6.54 11.48
N ILE A 82 3.64 -5.91 12.29
CA ILE A 82 2.32 -5.42 11.83
C ILE A 82 2.50 -4.25 10.84
N GLU A 83 3.47 -3.37 11.08
CA GLU A 83 3.76 -2.27 10.15
C GLU A 83 4.43 -2.80 8.88
N SER A 84 5.34 -3.78 9.00
CA SER A 84 5.91 -4.50 7.85
C SER A 84 4.82 -5.12 6.98
N LEU A 85 3.86 -5.83 7.61
CA LEU A 85 2.71 -6.43 6.93
C LEU A 85 1.87 -5.38 6.19
N ARG A 86 1.64 -4.22 6.81
CA ARG A 86 0.89 -3.11 6.20
C ARG A 86 1.59 -2.58 4.95
N VAL A 87 2.90 -2.36 5.03
CA VAL A 87 3.71 -1.84 3.92
C VAL A 87 3.75 -2.83 2.77
N LEU A 88 4.02 -4.11 3.05
CA LEU A 88 4.04 -5.17 2.03
C LEU A 88 2.67 -5.35 1.37
N LYS A 89 1.58 -5.32 2.14
CA LYS A 89 0.22 -5.41 1.59
C LYS A 89 -0.12 -4.21 0.69
N ALA A 90 0.33 -3.01 1.06
CA ALA A 90 0.15 -1.82 0.24
C ALA A 90 0.92 -1.93 -1.09
N CYS A 91 2.17 -2.38 -1.04
CA CYS A 91 3.01 -2.64 -2.22
C CYS A 91 2.39 -3.72 -3.14
N ARG A 92 1.93 -4.84 -2.56
CA ARG A 92 1.25 -5.89 -3.31
C ARG A 92 0.00 -5.38 -4.03
N LYS A 93 -0.79 -4.52 -3.36
CA LYS A 93 -1.98 -3.91 -3.96
C LYS A 93 -1.62 -3.06 -5.18
N THR A 94 -0.52 -2.30 -5.13
CA THR A 94 -0.05 -1.52 -6.28
C THR A 94 0.45 -2.40 -7.41
N ALA A 95 1.19 -3.47 -7.12
CA ALA A 95 1.67 -4.42 -8.12
C ALA A 95 0.50 -5.13 -8.83
N LEU A 96 -0.54 -5.55 -8.08
CA LEU A 96 -1.77 -6.13 -8.64
C LEU A 96 -2.49 -5.18 -9.60
N ALA A 97 -2.60 -3.90 -9.23
CA ALA A 97 -3.20 -2.88 -10.07
C ALA A 97 -2.39 -2.67 -11.35
N ALA A 98 -1.07 -2.55 -11.23
CA ALA A 98 -0.17 -2.43 -12.37
C ALA A 98 -0.24 -3.65 -13.32
N ARG A 99 -0.31 -4.87 -12.76
CA ARG A 99 -0.41 -6.11 -13.55
C ARG A 99 -1.72 -6.16 -14.33
N ARG A 100 -2.82 -5.71 -13.72
CA ARG A 100 -4.12 -5.58 -14.38
C ARG A 100 -4.06 -4.57 -15.54
N VAL A 101 -3.44 -3.41 -15.32
CA VAL A 101 -3.25 -2.39 -16.37
C VAL A 101 -2.40 -2.93 -17.52
N ALA A 102 -1.28 -3.60 -17.22
CA ALA A 102 -0.42 -4.20 -18.23
C ALA A 102 -1.19 -5.21 -19.11
N LEU A 103 -1.99 -6.09 -18.48
CA LEU A 103 -2.82 -7.05 -19.21
C LEU A 103 -3.87 -6.36 -20.09
N GLN A 104 -4.52 -5.32 -19.57
CA GLN A 104 -5.49 -4.55 -20.35
C GLN A 104 -4.84 -3.89 -21.58
N MET A 105 -3.64 -3.33 -21.42
CA MET A 105 -2.89 -2.74 -22.52
C MET A 105 -2.50 -3.80 -23.56
N ILE A 106 -2.07 -5.00 -23.15
CA ILE A 106 -1.81 -6.11 -24.08
C ILE A 106 -3.04 -6.40 -24.92
N HIS A 107 -4.22 -6.57 -24.29
CA HIS A 107 -5.45 -6.85 -25.02
C HIS A 107 -5.83 -5.72 -25.99
N ASN A 108 -5.77 -4.46 -25.55
CA ASN A 108 -6.08 -3.32 -26.39
C ASN A 108 -5.13 -3.23 -27.59
N THR A 109 -3.83 -3.45 -27.39
CA THR A 109 -2.84 -3.45 -28.48
C THR A 109 -3.08 -4.59 -29.46
N ILE A 110 -3.48 -5.78 -29.00
CA ILE A 110 -3.82 -6.91 -29.89
C ILE A 110 -5.08 -6.61 -30.71
N ILE A 111 -6.07 -5.94 -30.12
CA ILE A 111 -7.29 -5.53 -30.84
C ILE A 111 -6.96 -4.56 -31.98
N CYS A 112 -5.99 -3.67 -31.79
CA CYS A 112 -5.58 -2.70 -32.82
C CYS A 112 -4.52 -3.25 -33.79
N ALA A 113 -3.92 -4.42 -33.51
CA ALA A 113 -2.85 -5.00 -34.32
C ALA A 113 -3.34 -5.46 -35.70
N PRO A 114 -2.47 -5.47 -36.73
CA PRO A 114 -2.77 -6.08 -38.04
C PRO A 114 -3.24 -7.54 -37.92
N ASP A 115 -4.10 -7.97 -38.84
CA ASP A 115 -4.80 -9.27 -38.74
C ASP A 115 -3.85 -10.46 -38.65
N ASP A 116 -2.74 -10.46 -39.41
CA ASP A 116 -1.71 -11.50 -39.36
C ASP A 116 -1.15 -11.72 -37.94
N LEU A 117 -0.97 -10.62 -37.19
CA LEU A 117 -0.48 -10.67 -35.81
C LEU A 117 -1.61 -11.09 -34.85
N ARG A 118 -2.81 -10.55 -35.07
CA ARG A 118 -3.97 -10.76 -34.22
C ARG A 118 -4.42 -12.23 -34.21
N ASP A 119 -4.46 -12.88 -35.37
CA ASP A 119 -4.95 -14.25 -35.53
C ASP A 119 -4.05 -15.28 -34.84
N THR A 120 -2.74 -15.03 -34.85
CA THR A 120 -1.76 -15.87 -34.15
C THR A 120 -1.94 -15.77 -32.62
N LEU A 121 -2.23 -14.58 -32.10
CA LEU A 121 -2.28 -14.32 -30.66
C LEU A 121 -3.62 -14.72 -30.02
N ARG A 122 -4.74 -14.68 -30.75
CA ARG A 122 -6.08 -14.98 -30.22
C ARG A 122 -6.27 -16.43 -29.77
N LYS A 123 -5.47 -17.36 -30.29
CA LYS A 123 -5.57 -18.81 -29.99
C LYS A 123 -4.85 -19.20 -28.69
N MET A 124 -4.09 -18.30 -28.08
CA MET A 124 -3.25 -18.59 -26.92
C MET A 124 -3.98 -18.35 -25.60
N THR A 125 -3.72 -19.18 -24.60
CA THR A 125 -4.14 -18.88 -23.21
C THR A 125 -3.38 -17.66 -22.69
N ARG A 126 -3.91 -16.99 -21.66
CA ARG A 126 -3.30 -15.76 -21.10
C ARG A 126 -1.81 -15.92 -20.76
N MET A 127 -1.44 -17.02 -20.10
CA MET A 127 -0.04 -17.22 -19.69
C MET A 127 0.86 -17.60 -20.88
N GLN A 128 0.36 -18.41 -21.82
CA GLN A 128 1.07 -18.71 -23.06
C GLN A 128 1.29 -17.43 -23.89
N LEU A 129 0.26 -16.59 -24.01
CA LEU A 129 0.30 -15.31 -24.70
C LEU A 129 1.40 -14.43 -24.13
N VAL A 130 1.34 -14.13 -22.83
CA VAL A 130 2.32 -13.24 -22.18
C VAL A 130 3.75 -13.77 -22.30
N ARG A 131 3.97 -15.07 -22.07
CA ARG A 131 5.31 -15.67 -22.21
C ARG A 131 5.83 -15.59 -23.64
N THR A 132 4.96 -15.84 -24.62
CA THR A 132 5.31 -15.73 -26.05
C THR A 132 5.69 -14.30 -26.41
N LEU A 133 4.88 -13.32 -25.97
CA LEU A 133 5.16 -11.90 -26.20
C LEU A 133 6.48 -11.47 -25.56
N ALA A 134 6.73 -11.86 -24.31
CA ALA A 134 7.96 -11.52 -23.59
C ALA A 134 9.23 -12.14 -24.22
N ALA A 135 9.08 -13.30 -24.87
CA ALA A 135 10.15 -14.02 -25.55
C ALA A 135 10.47 -13.48 -26.96
N TRP A 136 9.63 -12.62 -27.54
CA TRP A 136 9.88 -12.05 -28.86
C TRP A 136 11.22 -11.31 -28.94
N ARG A 137 11.85 -11.39 -30.13
CA ARG A 137 13.08 -10.67 -30.47
C ARG A 137 12.83 -9.80 -31.71
N PRO A 138 11.96 -8.78 -31.61
CA PRO A 138 11.79 -7.83 -32.71
C PRO A 138 13.07 -7.02 -32.89
N ASP A 139 13.33 -6.61 -34.13
CA ASP A 139 14.35 -5.62 -34.42
C ASP A 139 13.92 -4.27 -33.83
N LEU A 140 14.74 -3.70 -32.94
CA LEU A 140 14.45 -2.43 -32.29
C LEU A 140 14.75 -1.22 -33.19
N THR A 141 15.46 -1.43 -34.30
CA THR A 141 15.80 -0.37 -35.26
C THR A 141 14.65 -0.09 -36.24
N ASP A 142 13.74 -1.05 -36.41
CA ASP A 142 12.58 -0.97 -37.30
C ASP A 142 11.30 -0.44 -36.61
N TYR A 143 11.44 0.44 -35.62
CA TYR A 143 10.31 0.96 -34.85
C TYR A 143 9.33 1.84 -35.66
N ARG A 144 9.69 2.18 -36.91
CA ARG A 144 8.85 2.97 -37.83
C ARG A 144 7.87 2.10 -38.60
N ASP A 145 8.15 0.80 -38.75
CA ASP A 145 7.19 -0.15 -39.30
C ASP A 145 6.09 -0.46 -38.26
N VAL A 146 4.85 -0.56 -38.73
CA VAL A 146 3.67 -0.74 -37.87
C VAL A 146 3.70 -2.12 -37.20
N ILE A 147 4.10 -3.18 -37.90
CA ILE A 147 4.14 -4.53 -37.34
C ILE A 147 5.27 -4.62 -36.31
N SER A 148 6.44 -4.11 -36.64
CA SER A 148 7.59 -4.02 -35.72
C SER A 148 7.25 -3.20 -34.48
N ALA A 149 6.60 -2.04 -34.61
CA ALA A 149 6.14 -1.23 -33.47
C ALA A 149 5.17 -2.00 -32.55
N HIS A 150 4.21 -2.75 -33.10
CA HIS A 150 3.33 -3.60 -32.30
C HIS A 150 4.10 -4.70 -31.57
N ARG A 151 5.06 -5.35 -32.23
CA ARG A 151 5.88 -6.41 -31.61
C ARG A 151 6.76 -5.88 -30.48
N ILE A 152 7.37 -4.70 -30.66
CA ILE A 152 8.17 -4.03 -29.63
C ILE A 152 7.30 -3.68 -28.41
N SER A 153 6.14 -3.07 -28.65
CA SER A 153 5.21 -2.67 -27.60
C SER A 153 4.68 -3.87 -26.81
N LEU A 154 4.20 -4.91 -27.51
CA LEU A 154 3.67 -6.12 -26.89
C LEU A 154 4.73 -6.89 -26.10
N LYS A 155 5.98 -6.92 -26.57
CA LYS A 155 7.11 -7.49 -25.82
C LYS A 155 7.34 -6.75 -24.51
N SER A 156 7.38 -5.42 -24.56
CA SER A 156 7.60 -4.58 -23.37
C SER A 156 6.49 -4.79 -22.33
N LEU A 157 5.23 -4.82 -22.77
CA LEU A 157 4.08 -5.10 -21.92
C LEU A 157 4.09 -6.52 -21.37
N GLY A 158 4.48 -7.51 -22.18
CA GLY A 158 4.62 -8.91 -21.77
C GLY A 158 5.65 -9.09 -20.67
N ARG A 159 6.84 -8.48 -20.81
CA ARG A 159 7.88 -8.50 -19.77
C ARG A 159 7.40 -7.85 -18.47
N ARG A 160 6.79 -6.66 -18.56
CA ARG A 160 6.21 -5.97 -17.40
C ARG A 160 5.20 -6.84 -16.67
N TYR A 161 4.35 -7.58 -17.40
CA TYR A 161 3.39 -8.49 -16.75
C TYR A 161 4.09 -9.60 -15.98
N LEU A 162 5.15 -10.22 -16.54
CA LEU A 162 5.90 -11.30 -15.88
C LEU A 162 6.62 -10.78 -14.64
N GLU A 163 7.33 -9.65 -14.74
CA GLU A 163 8.00 -9.01 -13.60
C GLU A 163 7.01 -8.72 -12.47
N LEU A 164 5.84 -8.13 -12.78
CA LEU A 164 4.79 -7.88 -11.80
C LEU A 164 4.15 -9.17 -11.27
N HIS A 165 4.12 -10.25 -12.06
CA HIS A 165 3.62 -11.54 -11.61
C HIS A 165 4.54 -12.14 -10.55
N ASP A 166 5.85 -12.11 -10.80
CA ASP A 166 6.88 -12.61 -9.91
C ASP A 166 6.97 -11.74 -8.64
N GLU A 167 6.96 -10.41 -8.79
CA GLU A 167 6.92 -9.46 -7.65
C GLU A 167 5.73 -9.74 -6.71
N ILE A 168 4.54 -10.04 -7.26
CA ILE A 168 3.37 -10.38 -6.44
C ILE A 168 3.57 -11.70 -5.69
N ALA A 169 4.18 -12.71 -6.34
CA ALA A 169 4.45 -13.99 -5.71
C ALA A 169 5.45 -13.85 -4.56
N ASP A 170 6.52 -13.07 -4.75
CA ASP A 170 7.51 -12.77 -3.72
C ASP A 170 6.87 -12.03 -2.53
N LEU A 171 6.03 -11.02 -2.80
CA LEU A 171 5.30 -10.30 -1.76
C LEU A 171 4.30 -11.20 -1.03
N ASP A 172 3.63 -12.12 -1.73
CA ASP A 172 2.72 -13.09 -1.12
C ASP A 172 3.47 -14.05 -0.17
N ALA A 173 4.68 -14.49 -0.55
CA ALA A 173 5.53 -15.32 0.32
C ALA A 173 5.96 -14.57 1.59
N MET A 174 6.41 -13.32 1.46
CA MET A 174 6.79 -12.49 2.61
C MET A 174 5.60 -12.18 3.54
N ILE A 175 4.43 -11.89 2.97
CA ILE A 175 3.19 -11.68 3.73
C ILE A 175 2.79 -12.96 4.46
N GLY A 176 2.89 -14.12 3.80
CA GLY A 176 2.61 -15.43 4.38
C GLY A 176 3.45 -15.69 5.62
N ALA A 177 4.78 -15.52 5.51
CA ALA A 177 5.71 -15.72 6.63
C ALA A 177 5.38 -14.83 7.84
N ILE A 178 5.08 -13.54 7.62
CA ILE A 178 4.71 -12.63 8.71
C ILE A 178 3.39 -13.04 9.37
N VAL A 179 2.41 -13.50 8.58
CA VAL A 179 1.12 -13.96 9.12
C VAL A 179 1.30 -15.24 9.95
N ASP A 180 2.15 -16.17 9.50
CA ASP A 180 2.43 -17.41 10.21
C ASP A 180 3.15 -17.16 11.54
N GLU A 181 4.05 -16.16 11.61
CA GLU A 181 4.71 -15.75 12.85
C GLU A 181 3.76 -15.00 13.81
N LEU A 182 2.94 -14.09 13.30
CA LEU A 182 2.06 -13.25 14.14
C LEU A 182 0.83 -13.99 14.66
N ALA A 183 0.31 -14.96 13.92
CA ALA A 183 -0.97 -15.58 14.24
C ALA A 183 -1.05 -17.06 13.80
N PRO A 184 -0.14 -17.93 14.28
CA PRO A 184 -0.11 -19.34 13.88
C PRO A 184 -1.43 -20.09 14.19
N ASN A 185 -2.09 -19.71 15.28
CA ASN A 185 -3.38 -20.28 15.69
C ASN A 185 -4.56 -19.83 14.83
N LEU A 186 -4.44 -18.71 14.11
CA LEU A 186 -5.49 -18.16 13.25
C LEU A 186 -5.49 -18.83 11.88
N VAL A 187 -4.30 -19.17 11.39
CA VAL A 187 -4.09 -19.97 10.16
C VAL A 187 -4.47 -21.43 10.40
N ALA A 188 -4.18 -21.98 11.59
CA ALA A 188 -4.46 -23.39 11.91
C ALA A 188 -5.95 -23.70 12.17
N ARG A 189 -6.77 -22.72 12.57
CA ARG A 189 -8.15 -22.97 13.04
C ARG A 189 -9.26 -22.66 12.04
N ASN A 190 -8.97 -21.95 10.94
CA ASN A 190 -10.01 -21.49 10.02
C ASN A 190 -9.60 -21.66 8.55
N SER A 191 -10.58 -21.88 7.68
CA SER A 191 -10.49 -21.81 6.21
C SER A 191 -10.17 -20.40 5.67
N ILE A 192 -9.38 -19.62 6.40
CA ILE A 192 -9.00 -18.24 6.08
C ILE A 192 -7.64 -18.28 5.38
N ASP A 193 -7.58 -17.65 4.21
CA ASP A 193 -6.35 -17.46 3.46
C ASP A 193 -5.42 -16.44 4.17
N HIS A 194 -4.11 -16.52 3.89
CA HIS A 194 -3.13 -15.57 4.44
C HIS A 194 -3.51 -14.10 4.17
N ALA A 195 -4.22 -13.82 3.07
CA ALA A 195 -4.71 -12.48 2.76
C ALA A 195 -5.82 -11.99 3.70
N GLY A 196 -6.76 -12.86 4.07
CA GLY A 196 -7.81 -12.63 5.05
C GLY A 196 -7.25 -12.50 6.46
N ALA A 197 -6.33 -13.38 6.86
CA ALA A 197 -5.62 -13.29 8.14
C ALA A 197 -4.83 -11.98 8.26
N ALA A 198 -4.10 -11.58 7.21
CA ALA A 198 -3.42 -10.29 7.17
C ALA A 198 -4.40 -9.12 7.28
N GLN A 199 -5.59 -9.21 6.67
CA GLN A 199 -6.60 -8.16 6.82
C GLN A 199 -7.10 -8.07 8.25
N LEU A 200 -7.34 -9.20 8.91
CA LEU A 200 -7.76 -9.24 10.31
C LEU A 200 -6.69 -8.68 11.26
N LEU A 201 -5.41 -9.00 11.02
CA LEU A 201 -4.30 -8.42 11.80
C LEU A 201 -4.19 -6.89 11.64
N LEU A 202 -4.39 -6.38 10.42
CA LEU A 202 -4.35 -4.94 10.16
C LEU A 202 -5.58 -4.18 10.70
N THR A 203 -6.74 -4.83 10.67
CA THR A 203 -8.02 -4.22 11.05
C THR A 203 -8.29 -4.40 12.55
N GLY A 204 -7.81 -5.50 13.13
CA GLY A 204 -7.95 -5.87 14.53
C GLY A 204 -7.54 -4.72 15.44
N ARG A 205 -8.50 -4.24 16.23
CA ARG A 205 -8.16 -3.51 17.45
C ARG A 205 -7.44 -4.51 18.34
N ARG A 206 -6.31 -4.11 18.90
CA ARG A 206 -5.71 -4.77 20.06
C ARG A 206 -6.72 -4.65 21.20
N GLN A 207 -7.68 -5.56 21.29
CA GLN A 207 -8.48 -5.75 22.50
C GLN A 207 -7.75 -6.82 23.31
N SER A 208 -6.52 -6.49 23.71
CA SER A 208 -5.81 -7.22 24.75
C SER A 208 -6.27 -6.67 26.08
N GLU A 209 -7.54 -6.90 26.40
CA GLU A 209 -8.03 -6.86 27.77
C GLU A 209 -9.20 -7.84 27.86
N THR A 210 -8.91 -8.94 28.55
CA THR A 210 -9.85 -9.85 29.21
C THR A 210 -10.70 -10.74 28.31
N LEU A 211 -10.18 -11.93 28.02
CA LEU A 211 -10.99 -13.15 28.05
C LEU A 211 -10.16 -14.27 28.70
N THR A 212 -9.91 -14.10 30.00
CA THR A 212 -10.01 -15.25 30.91
C THR A 212 -11.49 -15.49 31.09
N LEU A 213 -12.00 -16.61 30.56
CA LEU A 213 -13.07 -17.46 31.09
C LEU A 213 -13.09 -18.73 30.25
#